data_AF-A0A356WY92-F1
#
_entry.id   AF-A0A356WY92-F1
#
_cell.length_a   1.000
_cell.length_b   1.000
_cell.length_c   1.000
_cell.angle_alpha   90.00
_cell.angle_beta   90.00
_cell.angle_gamma   90.00
#
_symmetry.space_group_name_H-M   'P 1'
#
loop_
_entity.id
_entity.type
_entity.pdbx_description
1 polymer ?
#
loop_
_entity_poly.entity_id
_entity_poly.type
_entity_poly.pdbx_seq_one_letter_code
_entity_poly.pdbx_strand_id
1 'polypeptide(L)'
;MAWNQVSVTHNGKDVIAWQREEIVNLPNILGDKPKTVVIDNSKHNVISSWVDERDDIIFLTVDLPKGKEKDKGEPDGESTESGN
;
A
#
# COMPACT_ATOMS: atom_id res chain seq x y z
N MET A 1 10.02 -8.26 7.06
CA MET A 1 8.67 -7.87 6.62
C MET A 1 8.26 -8.79 5.48
N ALA A 2 7.07 -9.39 5.56
CA ALA A 2 6.59 -10.37 4.59
C ALA A 2 5.86 -9.69 3.42
N TRP A 3 5.80 -10.37 2.29
CA TRP A 3 4.91 -10.01 1.18
C TRP A 3 3.49 -10.41 1.53
N ASN A 4 2.54 -9.51 1.32
CA ASN A 4 1.11 -9.75 1.51
C ASN A 4 0.45 -9.83 0.13
N GLN A 5 -0.41 -10.81 -0.06
CA GLN A 5 -1.22 -10.89 -1.27
C GLN A 5 -2.28 -9.79 -1.23
N VAL A 6 -2.37 -9.01 -2.31
CA VAL A 6 -3.32 -7.91 -2.47
C VAL A 6 -4.01 -8.01 -3.83
N SER A 7 -5.21 -7.44 -3.94
CA SER A 7 -5.89 -7.29 -5.22
C SER A 7 -5.60 -5.91 -5.78
N VAL A 8 -5.04 -5.86 -7.00
CA VAL A 8 -4.75 -4.61 -7.71
C VAL A 8 -5.69 -4.46 -8.89
N THR A 9 -6.47 -3.39 -8.93
CA THR A 9 -7.27 -3.04 -10.11
C THR A 9 -6.47 -2.08 -11.00
N HIS A 10 -6.19 -2.50 -12.23
CA HIS A 10 -5.58 -1.66 -13.26
C HIS A 10 -6.35 -1.79 -14.59
N ASN A 11 -6.71 -0.67 -15.21
CA ASN A 11 -7.53 -0.62 -16.43
C ASN A 11 -8.85 -1.42 -16.34
N GLY A 12 -9.47 -1.45 -15.15
CA GLY A 12 -10.71 -2.19 -14.91
C GLY A 12 -10.55 -3.71 -14.81
N LYS A 13 -9.30 -4.20 -14.74
CA LYS A 13 -8.99 -5.62 -14.48
C LYS A 13 -8.39 -5.76 -13.09
N ASP A 14 -8.94 -6.67 -12.32
CA ASP A 14 -8.39 -7.08 -11.03
C ASP A 14 -7.33 -8.17 -11.25
N VAL A 15 -6.13 -7.92 -10.72
CA VAL A 15 -5.00 -8.85 -10.77
C VAL A 15 -4.54 -9.15 -9.36
N ILE A 16 -4.12 -10.38 -9.13
CA ILE A 16 -3.47 -10.75 -7.88
C ILE A 16 -2.03 -10.24 -7.94
N ALA A 17 -1.68 -9.47 -6.92
CA ALA A 17 -0.39 -8.81 -6.74
C ALA A 17 0.15 -9.11 -5.34
N TRP A 18 1.42 -8.86 -5.13
CA TRP A 18 2.02 -8.93 -3.79
C TRP A 18 2.54 -7.56 -3.39
N GLN A 19 2.14 -7.11 -2.22
CA GLN A 19 2.60 -5.87 -1.63
C GLN A 19 3.55 -6.14 -0.48
N ARG A 20 4.64 -5.38 -0.43
CA ARG A 20 5.52 -5.26 0.72
C ARG A 20 5.82 -3.78 0.95
N GLU A 21 5.32 -3.24 2.05
CA GLU A 21 5.47 -1.81 2.39
C GLU A 21 4.91 -0.96 1.22
N GLU A 22 5.70 -0.04 0.68
CA GLU A 22 5.35 0.80 -0.48
C GLU A 22 5.55 0.10 -1.85
N ILE A 23 6.06 -1.13 -1.88
CA ILE A 23 6.36 -1.84 -3.12
C ILE A 23 5.23 -2.83 -3.42
N VAL A 24 4.74 -2.79 -4.66
CA VAL A 24 3.76 -3.74 -5.20
C VAL A 24 4.37 -4.42 -6.41
N ASN A 25 4.37 -5.75 -6.40
CA ASN A 25 4.67 -6.54 -7.59
C ASN A 25 3.35 -6.96 -8.26
N LEU A 26 3.30 -6.89 -9.58
CA LEU A 26 2.17 -7.38 -10.36
C LEU A 26 2.67 -7.89 -11.71
N PRO A 27 1.98 -8.86 -12.32
CA PRO A 27 2.35 -9.35 -13.63
C PRO A 27 2.19 -8.24 -14.69
N ASN A 28 3.13 -8.19 -15.65
CA ASN A 28 3.16 -7.25 -16.76
C ASN A 28 2.11 -7.59 -17.84
N ILE A 29 0.85 -7.78 -17.44
CA ILE A 29 -0.25 -8.18 -18.35
C ILE A 29 -0.66 -7.03 -19.28
N LEU A 30 -0.38 -5.79 -18.86
CA LEU A 30 -0.92 -4.60 -19.51
C LEU A 30 0.12 -3.87 -20.37
N GLY A 31 1.40 -4.24 -20.28
CA GLY A 31 2.47 -3.65 -21.09
C GLY A 31 2.69 -2.15 -20.87
N ASP A 32 2.03 -1.58 -19.86
CA ASP A 32 2.03 -0.15 -19.55
C ASP A 32 2.28 0.07 -18.05
N LYS A 33 2.88 1.21 -17.75
CA LYS A 33 3.22 1.60 -16.38
C LYS A 33 2.07 2.40 -15.77
N PRO A 34 1.25 1.80 -14.87
CA PRO A 34 0.15 2.53 -14.26
C PRO A 34 0.64 3.75 -13.50
N LYS A 35 -0.02 4.90 -13.69
CA LYS A 35 0.18 6.09 -12.85
C LYS A 35 -0.58 6.01 -11.52
N THR A 36 -1.66 5.23 -11.49
CA THR A 36 -2.50 5.01 -10.32
C THR A 36 -2.99 3.57 -10.31
N VAL A 37 -3.08 2.98 -9.13
CA VAL A 37 -3.59 1.63 -8.91
C VAL A 37 -4.59 1.63 -7.77
N VAL A 38 -5.52 0.69 -7.78
CA VAL A 38 -6.40 0.45 -6.63
C VAL A 38 -5.91 -0.80 -5.93
N ILE A 39 -5.46 -0.67 -4.68
CA ILE A 39 -4.99 -1.77 -3.83
C ILE A 39 -6.02 -1.93 -2.72
N ASP A 40 -6.59 -3.13 -2.55
CA ASP A 40 -7.59 -3.40 -1.49
C ASP A 40 -8.69 -2.32 -1.43
N ASN A 41 -9.27 -2.02 -2.58
CA ASN A 41 -10.34 -1.03 -2.75
C ASN A 41 -9.94 0.44 -2.43
N SER A 42 -8.65 0.72 -2.24
CA SER A 42 -8.09 2.05 -1.99
C SER A 42 -7.24 2.52 -3.16
N LYS A 43 -7.48 3.74 -3.65
CA LYS A 43 -6.72 4.30 -4.78
C LYS A 43 -5.38 4.88 -4.30
N HIS A 44 -4.29 4.45 -4.91
CA HIS A 44 -2.93 4.90 -4.64
C HIS A 44 -2.27 5.47 -5.90
N ASN A 45 -1.44 6.50 -5.70
CA ASN A 45 -0.60 7.05 -6.77
C ASN A 45 0.68 6.24 -6.87
N VAL A 46 1.14 5.98 -8.09
CA VAL A 46 2.43 5.33 -8.34
C VAL A 46 3.50 6.43 -8.40
N ILE A 47 4.47 6.35 -7.49
CA ILE A 47 5.64 7.24 -7.41
C ILE A 47 6.66 6.84 -8.48
N SER A 48 6.92 5.55 -8.60
CA SER A 48 7.88 5.00 -9.56
C SER A 48 7.47 3.62 -10.01
N SER A 49 7.89 3.23 -11.20
CA SER A 49 7.64 1.90 -11.74
C SER A 49 8.78 1.41 -12.62
N TRP A 50 9.20 0.17 -12.38
CA TRP A 50 10.19 -0.52 -13.21
C TRP A 50 9.68 -1.91 -13.60
N VAL A 51 10.11 -2.35 -14.78
CA VAL A 51 9.75 -3.65 -15.33
C VAL A 51 10.96 -4.55 -15.18
N ASP A 52 10.74 -5.75 -14.68
CA ASP A 52 11.69 -6.85 -14.77
C ASP A 52 11.37 -7.67 -16.02
N GLU A 53 12.20 -7.50 -17.05
CA GLU A 53 12.05 -8.15 -18.35
C GLU A 53 12.32 -9.66 -18.30
N ARG A 54 12.90 -10.18 -17.20
CA ARG A 54 13.21 -11.61 -17.08
C ARG A 54 11.99 -12.42 -16.64
N ASP A 55 11.22 -11.86 -15.72
CA ASP A 55 10.08 -12.53 -15.09
C ASP A 55 8.73 -11.95 -15.54
N ASP A 56 8.73 -10.97 -16.45
CA ASP A 56 7.54 -10.24 -16.90
C ASP A 56 6.74 -9.64 -15.72
N ILE A 57 7.47 -9.06 -14.75
CA ILE A 57 6.91 -8.47 -13.53
C ILE A 57 7.08 -6.96 -13.58
N ILE A 58 6.04 -6.23 -13.21
CA ILE A 58 6.12 -4.81 -12.91
C ILE A 58 6.25 -4.64 -11.41
N PHE A 59 7.20 -3.81 -11.00
CA PHE A 59 7.30 -3.32 -9.64
C PHE A 59 6.85 -1.87 -9.59
N LEU A 60 5.92 -1.57 -8.70
CA LEU A 60 5.39 -0.25 -8.46
C LEU A 60 5.77 0.19 -7.06
N THR A 61 6.31 1.39 -6.95
CA THR A 61 6.39 2.12 -5.69
C THR A 61 5.15 2.99 -5.59
N VAL A 62 4.30 2.76 -4.59
CA VAL A 62 3.06 3.52 -4.38
C VAL A 62 3.19 4.50 -3.22
N ASP A 63 2.54 5.64 -3.37
CA ASP A 63 2.30 6.56 -2.26
C ASP A 63 1.23 5.93 -1.38
N LEU A 64 1.70 5.21 -0.36
CA LEU A 64 0.84 4.90 0.76
C LEU A 64 0.65 6.20 1.52
N PRO A 65 -0.60 6.58 1.89
CA PRO A 65 -0.76 7.58 2.91
C PRO A 65 0.03 7.04 4.09
N LYS A 66 1.13 7.72 4.46
CA LYS A 66 1.88 7.39 5.68
C LYS A 66 0.83 7.35 6.75
N GLY A 67 0.45 6.13 7.14
CA GLY A 67 -0.55 5.93 8.18
C GLY A 67 -0.07 6.81 9.30
N LYS A 68 -0.92 7.76 9.70
CA LYS A 68 -0.72 8.60 10.88
C LYS A 68 0.11 7.77 11.84
N GLU A 69 1.33 8.22 12.17
CA GLU A 69 1.96 7.76 13.41
C GLU A 69 0.81 7.65 14.38
N LYS A 70 0.58 6.45 14.92
CA LYS A 70 -0.51 6.22 15.87
C LYS A 70 -0.45 7.40 16.80
N ASP A 71 -1.39 8.33 16.65
CA ASP A 71 -1.60 9.35 17.64
C ASP A 71 -1.95 8.50 18.83
N LYS A 72 -1.00 8.48 19.75
CA LYS A 72 -0.98 7.62 20.91
C LYS A 72 -2.11 8.16 21.75
N GLY A 73 -3.33 7.73 21.42
CA GLY A 73 -4.53 7.97 22.18
C GLY A 73 -4.23 7.49 23.59
N GLU A 74 -4.00 8.48 24.45
CA GLU A 74 -4.29 8.57 25.86
C GLU A 74 -3.75 7.43 26.76
N PRO A 75 -2.94 7.74 27.78
CA PRO A 75 -3.32 7.40 29.12
C PRO A 75 -4.26 8.51 29.61
N ASP A 76 -5.55 8.21 29.61
CA ASP A 76 -6.51 8.87 30.50
C ASP A 76 -5.95 8.70 31.93
N GLY A 77 -5.48 9.80 32.48
CA GLY A 77 -4.75 9.87 33.73
C GLY A 77 -5.21 11.07 34.54
N GLU A 78 -6.53 11.34 34.52
CA GLU A 78 -7.15 12.16 35.55
C GLU A 78 -7.21 11.33 36.84
N SER A 79 -6.08 11.29 37.56
CA SER A 79 -6.09 10.96 38.98
C SER A 79 -6.67 12.15 39.74
N THR A 80 -7.99 12.25 39.82
CA THR A 80 -8.64 12.95 40.93
C THR A 80 -8.87 11.95 42.05
N GLU A 81 -7.85 11.76 42.90
CA GLU A 81 -8.05 11.29 44.26
C GLU A 81 -7.97 12.48 45.22
N SER A 82 -9.14 12.83 45.74
CA SER A 82 -9.48 13.50 46.99
C SER A 82 -8.33 13.76 47.98
N GLY A 83 -8.20 15.02 48.39
CA GLY A 83 -7.63 15.40 49.69
C GLY A 83 -8.67 16.19 50.48
N ASN A 84 -9.24 15.53 51.50
CA ASN A 84 -10.06 16.13 52.55
C ASN A 84 -9.19 16.37 53.79
#